data_AF-A0A256XR23-F1
#
_entry.id   AF-A0A256XR23-F1
#
_cell.length_a   1.000
_cell.length_b   1.000
_cell.length_c   1.000
_cell.angle_alpha   90.00
_cell.angle_beta   90.00
_cell.angle_gamma   90.00
#
_symmetry.space_group_name_H-M   'P 1'
#
loop_
_entity.id
_entity.type
_entity.pdbx_description
1 polymer ?
#
loop_
_entity_poly.entity_id
_entity_poly.type
_entity_poly.pdbx_seq_one_letter_code
_entity_poly.pdbx_strand_id
1 'polypeptide(L)'
;MVKETLSSSSKSILGPMILLLLLSFINLLFHVFFFGFVNGQIEELTSISFFSILFSLELILNFIILGIIPYGFLNQKRGSYYTIVGFFTFSLIYNLSSVLYYQENILIYYLLFTASLVALMYLLMSHVISIFIPLETSKDEIEDLEPEFLQIGDYILNKQQIKMRNDTMQTLYYFSKGSSEKGTPCTKPKQYEISYNKRTNVPYLKKKKSTEKK
;
A
#
# COMPACT_ATOMS: atom_id res chain seq x y z
N MET A 1 -16.83 15.55 13.53
CA MET A 1 -17.28 14.39 12.72
C MET A 1 -16.12 13.69 11.99
N VAL A 2 -14.90 13.68 12.55
CA VAL A 2 -13.69 13.06 11.95
C VAL A 2 -13.17 11.87 12.78
N LYS A 3 -13.75 11.63 13.97
CA LYS A 3 -13.28 10.61 14.91
C LYS A 3 -13.87 9.20 14.67
N GLU A 4 -14.97 9.09 13.93
CA GLU A 4 -15.65 7.80 13.73
C GLU A 4 -15.08 6.97 12.57
N THR A 5 -14.37 7.57 11.61
CA THR A 5 -13.79 6.83 10.47
C THR A 5 -12.53 6.04 10.85
N LEU A 6 -11.79 6.47 11.88
CA LEU A 6 -10.61 5.76 12.39
C LEU A 6 -10.96 4.44 13.09
N SER A 7 -12.16 4.32 13.67
CA SER A 7 -12.57 3.15 14.45
C SER A 7 -12.89 1.92 13.61
N SER A 8 -13.24 2.07 12.33
CA SER A 8 -13.54 0.91 11.46
C SER A 8 -12.27 0.37 10.79
N SER A 9 -11.32 1.25 10.45
CA SER A 9 -10.03 0.89 9.83
C SER A 9 -9.06 0.25 10.82
N SER A 10 -9.06 0.64 12.10
CA SER A 10 -8.16 0.05 13.10
C SER A 10 -8.44 -1.44 13.37
N LYS A 11 -9.71 -1.87 13.27
CA LYS A 11 -10.10 -3.27 13.48
C LYS A 11 -9.64 -4.20 12.35
N SER A 12 -9.54 -3.72 11.10
CA SER A 12 -9.05 -4.53 9.97
C SER A 12 -7.53 -4.72 9.98
N ILE A 13 -6.79 -3.80 10.61
CA ILE A 13 -5.32 -3.82 10.69
C ILE A 13 -4.82 -4.76 11.81
N LEU A 14 -5.57 -4.83 12.91
CA LEU A 14 -5.14 -5.52 14.13
C LEU A 14 -4.96 -7.03 13.93
N GLY A 15 -5.86 -7.69 13.21
CA GLY A 15 -5.81 -9.14 12.96
C GLY A 15 -4.53 -9.58 12.22
N PRO A 16 -4.24 -9.03 11.03
CA PRO A 16 -3.01 -9.32 10.29
C PRO A 16 -1.74 -9.05 11.09
N MET A 17 -1.71 -7.95 11.86
CA MET A 17 -0.57 -7.61 12.69
C MET A 17 -0.32 -8.64 13.80
N ILE A 18 -1.38 -9.03 14.53
CA ILE A 18 -1.28 -10.03 15.61
C ILE A 18 -0.84 -11.38 15.06
N LEU A 19 -1.38 -11.81 13.92
CA LEU A 19 -1.01 -13.08 13.30
C LEU A 19 0.48 -13.13 12.95
N LEU A 20 1.00 -12.09 12.30
CA LEU A 20 2.42 -12.02 11.92
C LEU A 20 3.35 -11.91 13.13
N LEU A 21 2.94 -11.16 14.16
CA LEU A 21 3.65 -11.12 15.45
C LEU A 21 3.69 -12.49 16.12
N LEU A 22 2.56 -13.20 16.14
CA LEU A 22 2.49 -14.53 16.73
C LEU A 22 3.41 -15.51 16.00
N LEU A 23 3.37 -15.53 14.67
CA LEU A 23 4.21 -16.40 13.85
C LEU A 23 5.70 -16.09 14.02
N SER A 24 6.07 -14.80 14.04
CA SER A 24 7.45 -14.38 14.30
C SER A 24 7.91 -14.73 15.73
N PHE A 25 7.03 -14.57 16.72
CA PHE A 25 7.34 -14.91 18.11
C PHE A 25 7.50 -16.43 18.30
N ILE A 26 6.65 -17.25 17.67
CA ILE A 26 6.80 -18.71 17.66
C ILE A 26 8.13 -19.10 17.02
N ASN A 27 8.50 -18.48 15.89
CA ASN A 27 9.79 -18.74 15.23
C ASN A 27 10.98 -18.38 16.15
N LEU A 28 10.92 -17.23 16.82
CA LEU A 28 11.94 -16.80 17.78
C LEU A 28 12.05 -17.74 18.98
N LEU A 29 10.93 -18.07 19.63
CA LEU A 29 10.90 -18.99 20.76
C LEU A 29 11.49 -20.34 20.37
N PHE A 30 11.15 -20.81 19.17
CA PHE A 30 11.69 -22.04 18.65
C PHE A 30 13.22 -21.97 18.53
N HIS A 31 13.76 -20.92 17.89
CA HIS A 31 15.21 -20.78 17.71
C HIS A 31 15.93 -20.71 19.06
N VAL A 32 15.38 -19.98 20.03
CA VAL A 32 15.93 -19.88 21.39
C VAL A 32 15.86 -21.21 22.12
N PHE A 33 14.73 -21.92 22.08
CA PHE A 33 14.53 -23.19 22.77
C PHE A 33 15.40 -24.30 22.18
N PHE A 34 15.35 -24.48 20.87
CA PHE A 34 16.07 -25.55 20.19
C PHE A 34 17.58 -25.40 20.38
N PHE A 35 18.08 -24.17 20.25
CA PHE A 35 19.48 -23.86 20.51
C PHE A 35 19.87 -24.04 21.98
N GLY A 36 19.04 -23.54 22.90
CA GLY A 36 19.34 -23.56 24.33
C GLY A 36 19.26 -24.95 24.97
N PHE A 37 18.43 -25.86 24.43
CA PHE A 37 18.07 -27.11 25.13
C PHE A 37 18.27 -28.39 24.33
N VAL A 38 18.16 -28.39 23.00
CA VAL A 38 18.10 -29.64 22.22
C VAL A 38 19.46 -30.07 21.70
N ASN A 39 20.34 -29.14 21.34
CA ASN A 39 21.61 -29.50 20.70
C ASN A 39 22.87 -29.31 21.57
N GLY A 40 22.77 -28.85 22.82
CA GLY A 40 23.96 -28.50 23.62
C GLY A 40 24.85 -27.44 22.93
N GLN A 41 24.29 -26.71 21.96
CA GLN A 41 25.01 -25.99 20.91
C GLN A 41 25.53 -24.62 21.34
N ILE A 42 25.62 -24.33 22.65
CA ILE A 42 26.28 -23.10 23.14
C ILE A 42 27.68 -22.97 22.50
N GLU A 43 28.39 -24.09 22.30
CA GLU A 43 29.67 -24.13 21.58
C GLU A 43 29.56 -23.74 20.10
N GLU A 44 28.44 -24.04 19.42
CA GLU A 44 28.18 -23.62 18.05
C GLU A 44 27.91 -22.12 17.92
N LEU A 45 27.29 -21.44 18.90
CA LEU A 45 27.18 -19.96 18.88
C LEU A 45 28.56 -19.31 18.88
N THR A 46 29.52 -19.93 19.57
CA THR A 46 30.91 -19.48 19.61
C THR A 46 31.74 -19.97 18.43
N SER A 47 31.22 -20.92 17.65
CA SER A 47 31.91 -21.44 16.46
C SER A 47 31.74 -20.49 15.28
N ILE A 48 32.80 -20.33 14.50
CA ILE A 48 32.78 -19.55 13.25
C ILE A 48 32.37 -20.47 12.10
N SER A 49 31.26 -21.20 12.27
CA SER A 49 30.67 -22.00 11.20
C SER A 49 29.70 -21.15 10.37
N PHE A 50 29.53 -21.49 9.09
CA PHE A 50 28.56 -20.80 8.22
C PHE A 50 27.14 -20.87 8.79
N PHE A 51 26.74 -22.02 9.34
CA PHE A 51 25.41 -22.22 9.94
C PHE A 51 25.23 -21.41 11.23
N SER A 52 26.27 -21.28 12.05
CA SER A 52 26.25 -20.46 13.26
C SER A 52 26.08 -18.98 12.95
N ILE A 53 26.73 -18.50 11.88
CA ILE A 53 26.56 -17.13 11.39
C ILE A 53 25.14 -16.92 10.87
N LEU A 54 24.62 -17.83 10.03
CA LEU A 54 23.25 -17.74 9.53
C LEU A 54 22.21 -17.78 10.65
N PHE A 55 22.41 -18.65 11.63
CA PHE A 55 21.53 -18.75 12.80
C PHE A 55 21.56 -17.47 13.64
N SER A 56 22.74 -16.93 13.92
CA SER A 56 22.88 -15.67 14.66
C SER A 56 22.22 -14.51 13.92
N LEU A 57 22.37 -14.47 12.60
CA LEU A 57 21.71 -13.50 11.73
C LEU A 57 20.17 -13.66 11.79
N GLU A 58 19.66 -14.89 11.70
CA GLU A 58 18.22 -15.19 11.81
C GLU A 58 17.66 -14.75 13.18
N LEU A 59 18.37 -15.01 14.28
CA LEU A 59 17.98 -14.53 15.61
C LEU A 59 17.90 -13.01 15.67
N ILE A 60 18.94 -12.30 15.21
CA ILE A 60 18.97 -10.83 15.20
C ILE A 60 17.83 -10.28 14.35
N LEU A 61 17.60 -10.85 13.17
CA LEU A 61 16.50 -10.46 12.28
C LEU A 61 15.13 -10.69 12.92
N ASN A 62 14.94 -11.79 13.66
CA ASN A 62 13.71 -12.04 14.42
C ASN A 62 13.45 -10.95 15.48
N PHE A 63 14.48 -10.50 16.21
CA PHE A 63 14.30 -9.39 17.15
C PHE A 63 13.93 -8.08 16.46
N ILE A 64 14.58 -7.78 15.33
CA ILE A 64 14.29 -6.58 14.53
C ILE A 64 12.85 -6.64 13.99
N ILE A 65 12.40 -7.80 13.48
CA ILE A 65 11.11 -7.91 12.83
C ILE A 65 9.93 -7.75 13.79
N LEU A 66 10.08 -8.16 15.05
CA LEU A 66 9.08 -7.92 16.10
C LEU A 66 8.78 -6.42 16.31
N GLY A 67 9.76 -5.54 16.06
CA GLY A 67 9.54 -4.08 16.07
C GLY A 67 9.01 -3.55 14.74
N ILE A 68 9.48 -4.09 13.62
CA ILE A 68 9.10 -3.60 12.27
C ILE A 68 7.64 -3.94 11.94
N ILE A 69 7.13 -5.10 12.35
CA ILE A 69 5.74 -5.48 12.10
C ILE A 69 4.76 -4.43 12.63
N PRO A 70 4.71 -4.13 13.94
CA PRO A 70 3.78 -3.14 14.48
C PRO A 70 4.06 -1.75 13.92
N TYR A 71 5.33 -1.36 13.76
CA TYR A 71 5.69 -0.08 13.14
C TYR A 71 5.13 0.05 11.71
N GLY A 72 5.26 -1.00 10.90
CA GLY A 72 4.82 -1.03 9.51
C GLY A 72 3.30 -0.97 9.37
N PHE A 73 2.58 -1.72 10.20
CA PHE A 73 1.12 -1.71 10.22
C PHE A 73 0.55 -0.38 10.74
N LEU A 74 1.15 0.21 11.78
CA LEU A 74 0.68 1.48 12.36
C LEU A 74 0.96 2.69 11.46
N ASN A 75 2.11 2.70 10.77
CA ASN A 75 2.54 3.83 9.94
C ASN A 75 2.30 3.65 8.44
N GLN A 76 1.76 2.50 8.02
CA GLN A 76 1.45 2.18 6.61
C GLN A 76 2.64 2.46 5.67
N LYS A 77 3.83 1.99 6.07
CA LYS A 77 5.07 2.25 5.33
C LYS A 77 5.37 1.11 4.37
N ARG A 78 5.49 1.43 3.08
CA ARG A 78 5.93 0.50 2.02
C ARG A 78 7.26 -0.19 2.35
N GLY A 79 8.21 0.55 2.93
CA GLY A 79 9.50 0.00 3.34
C GLY A 79 9.39 -1.15 4.33
N SER A 80 8.52 -1.02 5.34
CA SER A 80 8.29 -2.07 6.34
C SER A 80 7.71 -3.33 5.72
N TYR A 81 6.82 -3.21 4.74
CA TYR A 81 6.30 -4.36 4.00
C TYR A 81 7.42 -5.17 3.33
N TYR A 82 8.29 -4.50 2.56
CA TYR A 82 9.41 -5.18 1.90
C TYR A 82 10.37 -5.83 2.88
N THR A 83 10.61 -5.19 4.04
CA THR A 83 11.43 -5.79 5.10
C THR A 83 10.78 -7.04 5.70
N ILE A 84 9.47 -7.02 5.94
CA ILE A 84 8.74 -8.19 6.47
C ILE A 84 8.73 -9.33 5.44
N VAL A 85 8.47 -9.04 4.16
CA VAL A 85 8.53 -10.04 3.08
C VAL A 85 9.93 -10.63 2.93
N GLY A 86 10.95 -9.77 2.96
CA GLY A 86 12.35 -10.20 2.90
C GLY A 86 12.73 -11.11 4.06
N PHE A 87 12.30 -10.77 5.28
CA PHE A 87 12.49 -11.61 6.47
C PHE A 87 11.86 -13.00 6.32
N PHE A 88 10.58 -13.09 5.97
CA PHE A 88 9.93 -14.41 5.83
C PHE A 88 10.49 -15.23 4.66
N THR A 89 10.98 -14.57 3.61
CA THR A 89 11.70 -15.24 2.50
C THR A 89 13.03 -15.81 2.98
N PHE A 90 13.82 -15.02 3.72
CA PHE A 90 15.08 -15.46 4.29
C PHE A 90 14.88 -16.61 5.28
N SER A 91 13.88 -16.49 6.17
CA SER A 91 13.52 -17.54 7.13
C SER A 91 13.08 -18.84 6.44
N LEU A 92 12.37 -18.76 5.31
CA LEU A 92 11.99 -19.92 4.51
C LEU A 92 13.23 -20.64 3.93
N ILE A 93 14.19 -19.89 3.38
CA ILE A 93 15.45 -20.43 2.86
C ILE A 93 16.28 -21.05 3.99
N TYR A 94 16.36 -20.39 5.14
CA TYR A 94 17.07 -20.90 6.32
C TYR A 94 16.46 -22.22 6.80
N ASN A 95 15.14 -22.25 7.02
CA ASN A 95 14.44 -23.46 7.47
C ASN A 95 14.59 -24.62 6.47
N LEU A 96 14.50 -24.34 5.16
CA LEU A 96 14.74 -25.35 4.13
C LEU A 96 16.17 -25.88 4.18
N SER A 97 17.16 -25.01 4.37
CA SER A 97 18.57 -25.41 4.51
C SER A 97 18.78 -26.26 5.76
N SER A 98 18.13 -25.92 6.87
CA SER A 98 18.19 -26.66 8.13
C SER A 98 17.53 -28.04 8.03
N VAL A 99 16.43 -28.18 7.29
CA VAL A 99 15.82 -29.50 6.97
C VAL A 99 16.83 -30.42 6.29
N LEU A 100 17.62 -29.90 5.35
CA LEU A 100 18.60 -30.69 4.60
C LEU A 100 19.82 -31.07 5.44
N TYR A 101 20.22 -30.20 6.37
CA TYR A 101 21.43 -30.38 7.19
C TYR A 101 21.18 -31.20 8.45
N TYR A 102 20.10 -30.92 9.19
CA TYR A 102 19.80 -31.54 10.49
C TYR A 102 18.81 -32.70 10.35
N GLN A 103 19.30 -33.85 9.89
CA GLN A 103 18.47 -35.04 9.64
C GLN A 103 17.71 -35.54 10.87
N GLU A 104 18.28 -35.38 12.07
CA GLU A 104 17.68 -35.84 13.33
C GLU A 104 16.45 -35.02 13.76
N ASN A 105 16.34 -33.76 13.30
CA ASN A 105 15.31 -32.81 13.70
C ASN A 105 14.43 -32.34 12.53
N ILE A 106 14.33 -33.17 11.48
CA ILE A 106 13.71 -32.80 10.21
C ILE A 106 12.26 -32.33 10.34
N LEU A 107 11.46 -32.99 11.19
CA LEU A 107 10.04 -32.71 11.38
C LEU A 107 9.81 -31.30 11.92
N ILE A 108 10.72 -30.85 12.77
CA ILE A 108 10.63 -29.56 13.44
C ILE A 108 10.93 -28.43 12.46
N TYR A 109 12.04 -28.52 11.73
CA TYR A 109 12.38 -27.53 10.70
C TYR A 109 11.36 -27.51 9.56
N TYR A 110 10.73 -28.66 9.27
CA TYR A 110 9.60 -28.72 8.34
C TYR A 110 8.39 -27.92 8.84
N LEU A 111 8.03 -28.00 10.12
CA LEU A 111 6.96 -27.19 10.69
C LEU A 111 7.26 -25.68 10.59
N LEU A 112 8.49 -25.26 10.89
CA LEU A 112 8.89 -23.85 10.75
C LEU A 112 8.87 -23.39 9.30
N PHE A 113 9.36 -24.23 8.39
CA PHE A 113 9.28 -23.98 6.95
C PHE A 113 7.83 -23.75 6.53
N THR A 114 6.90 -24.60 6.96
CA THR A 114 5.48 -24.41 6.65
C THR A 114 4.90 -23.14 7.27
N ALA A 115 5.30 -22.79 8.50
CA ALA A 115 4.85 -21.56 9.15
C ALA A 115 5.35 -20.30 8.41
N SER A 116 6.63 -20.26 8.03
CA SER A 116 7.22 -19.15 7.25
C SER A 116 6.59 -19.05 5.86
N LEU A 117 6.29 -20.18 5.22
CA LEU A 117 5.58 -20.21 3.93
C LEU A 117 4.16 -19.65 4.07
N VAL A 118 3.41 -20.06 5.09
CA VAL A 118 2.05 -19.54 5.35
C VAL A 118 2.08 -18.03 5.62
N ALA A 119 3.05 -17.56 6.41
CA ALA A 119 3.23 -16.13 6.68
C ALA A 119 3.52 -15.35 5.40
N LEU A 120 4.41 -15.86 4.54
CA LEU A 120 4.75 -15.25 3.26
C LEU A 120 3.54 -15.21 2.32
N MET A 121 2.82 -16.32 2.17
CA MET A 121 1.59 -16.37 1.37
C MET A 121 0.55 -15.38 1.87
N TYR A 122 0.39 -15.28 3.21
CA TYR A 122 -0.53 -14.34 3.83
C TYR A 122 -0.15 -12.88 3.55
N LEU A 123 1.14 -12.53 3.64
CA LEU A 123 1.65 -11.20 3.30
C LEU A 123 1.39 -10.81 1.84
N LEU A 124 1.47 -11.79 0.94
CA LEU A 124 1.23 -11.59 -0.49
C LEU A 124 -0.27 -11.48 -0.85
N MET A 125 -1.18 -11.70 0.11
CA MET A 125 -2.61 -11.49 -0.14
C MET A 125 -2.89 -10.01 -0.39
N SER A 126 -3.67 -9.73 -1.45
CA SER A 126 -4.04 -8.36 -1.85
C SER A 126 -4.58 -7.51 -0.68
N HIS A 127 -5.36 -8.12 0.21
CA HIS A 127 -5.87 -7.45 1.40
C HIS A 127 -4.75 -6.94 2.34
N VAL A 128 -3.72 -7.75 2.59
CA VAL A 128 -2.61 -7.37 3.48
C VAL A 128 -1.71 -6.34 2.80
N ILE A 129 -1.43 -6.52 1.50
CA ILE A 129 -0.66 -5.55 0.70
C ILE A 129 -1.28 -4.16 0.77
N SER A 130 -2.61 -4.07 0.64
CA SER A 130 -3.35 -2.80 0.66
C SER A 130 -3.21 -2.01 1.96
N ILE A 131 -2.84 -2.67 3.06
CA ILE A 131 -2.61 -2.02 4.36
C ILE A 131 -1.29 -1.24 4.36
N PHE A 132 -0.25 -1.77 3.73
CA PHE A 132 1.08 -1.14 3.70
C PHE A 132 1.30 -0.25 2.48
N ILE A 133 0.67 -0.63 1.38
CA ILE A 133 0.68 0.08 0.13
C ILE A 133 -0.77 0.50 -0.07
N PRO A 134 -1.21 1.61 0.56
CA PRO A 134 -2.49 2.19 0.19
C PRO A 134 -2.45 2.37 -1.34
N LEU A 135 -3.57 2.03 -2.00
CA LEU A 135 -3.80 2.26 -3.42
C LEU A 135 -3.84 3.78 -3.69
N GLU A 136 -2.72 4.45 -3.42
CA GLU A 136 -2.32 5.75 -3.92
C GLU A 136 -1.19 5.50 -4.93
N THR A 137 -1.60 4.81 -5.98
CA THR A 137 -1.01 4.74 -7.30
C THR A 137 -2.24 4.82 -8.18
N SER A 138 -2.78 6.02 -8.38
CA SER A 138 -2.12 7.03 -9.18
C SER A 138 -2.31 8.44 -8.61
N LYS A 139 -1.23 9.19 -8.44
CA LYS A 139 -1.25 10.65 -8.62
C LYS A 139 -0.35 11.05 -9.79
N ASP A 140 0.64 10.20 -10.09
CA ASP A 140 1.50 10.28 -11.27
C ASP A 140 1.02 9.37 -12.43
N GLU A 141 -0.10 8.66 -12.26
CA GLU A 141 -0.79 7.87 -13.30
C GLU A 141 -2.24 8.38 -13.55
N ILE A 142 -2.67 9.49 -12.90
CA ILE A 142 -3.92 10.21 -13.28
C ILE A 142 -3.58 11.24 -14.36
N GLU A 143 -2.65 10.89 -15.26
CA GLU A 143 -2.53 11.58 -16.54
C GLU A 143 -3.34 10.87 -17.62
N ASP A 144 -3.79 9.62 -17.39
CA ASP A 144 -4.53 8.81 -18.38
C ASP A 144 -5.87 8.21 -17.88
N LEU A 145 -6.32 8.49 -16.66
CA LEU A 145 -7.70 8.21 -16.29
C LEU A 145 -8.57 9.33 -16.83
N GLU A 146 -9.22 9.08 -17.98
CA GLU A 146 -10.28 9.91 -18.54
C GLU A 146 -11.18 10.39 -17.39
N PRO A 147 -11.17 11.68 -17.04
CA PRO A 147 -12.16 12.18 -16.11
C PRO A 147 -13.52 11.92 -16.74
N GLU A 148 -14.58 11.72 -15.95
CA GLU A 148 -15.96 11.87 -16.45
C GLU A 148 -16.11 13.33 -16.93
N PHE A 149 -15.58 13.65 -18.09
CA PHE A 149 -15.67 14.97 -18.68
C PHE A 149 -17.04 15.08 -19.31
N LEU A 150 -17.61 16.27 -19.20
CA LEU A 150 -18.90 16.52 -19.83
C LEU A 150 -18.69 16.57 -21.36
N GLN A 151 -19.09 15.51 -22.05
CA GLN A 151 -19.16 15.47 -23.51
C GLN A 151 -20.59 15.73 -24.00
N ILE A 152 -20.71 16.60 -25.00
CA ILE A 152 -21.98 16.97 -25.64
C ILE A 152 -21.76 16.93 -27.15
N GLY A 153 -22.21 15.84 -27.79
CA GLY A 153 -21.86 15.57 -29.19
C GLY A 153 -20.35 15.50 -29.37
N ASP A 154 -19.80 16.31 -30.27
CA ASP A 154 -18.35 16.37 -30.52
C ASP A 154 -17.59 17.30 -29.55
N TYR A 155 -18.26 17.90 -28.57
CA TYR A 155 -17.67 18.92 -27.69
C TYR A 155 -17.35 18.38 -26.30
N ILE A 156 -16.13 18.64 -25.83
CA ILE A 156 -15.65 18.29 -24.49
C ILE A 156 -15.51 19.57 -23.65
N LEU A 157 -16.01 19.54 -22.42
CA LEU A 157 -15.83 20.62 -21.46
C LEU A 157 -14.42 20.59 -20.86
N ASN A 158 -13.65 21.65 -21.10
CA ASN A 158 -12.30 21.84 -20.58
C ASN A 158 -12.25 22.98 -19.56
N LYS A 159 -11.33 22.89 -18.60
CA LYS A 159 -10.96 23.97 -17.67
C LYS A 159 -9.50 24.37 -17.87
N GLN A 160 -9.23 25.66 -17.76
CA GLN A 160 -7.89 26.21 -17.80
C GLN A 160 -7.77 27.36 -16.78
N GLN A 161 -6.65 27.44 -16.09
CA GLN A 161 -6.33 28.63 -15.30
C GLN A 161 -5.74 29.71 -16.20
N ILE A 162 -6.37 30.88 -16.20
CA ILE A 162 -5.90 32.05 -16.93
C ILE A 162 -5.51 33.15 -15.94
N LYS A 163 -4.41 33.83 -16.25
CA LYS A 163 -3.95 35.00 -15.51
C LYS A 163 -4.65 36.23 -16.06
N MET A 164 -5.42 36.92 -15.22
CA MET A 164 -6.14 38.13 -15.57
C MET A 164 -5.19 39.35 -15.52
N ARG A 165 -5.61 40.47 -16.12
CA ARG A 165 -4.86 41.74 -16.14
C ARG A 165 -4.48 42.27 -14.75
N ASN A 166 -5.27 41.93 -13.73
CA ASN A 166 -5.05 42.33 -12.33
C ASN A 166 -4.22 41.31 -11.53
N ASP A 167 -3.41 40.49 -12.21
CA ASP A 167 -2.58 39.43 -11.60
C ASP A 167 -3.35 38.32 -10.87
N THR A 168 -4.68 38.29 -10.98
CA THR A 168 -5.52 37.27 -10.34
C THR A 168 -5.69 36.05 -11.25
N MET A 169 -5.67 34.87 -10.66
CA MET A 169 -5.92 33.61 -11.37
C MET A 169 -7.43 33.33 -11.41
N GLN A 170 -7.96 33.08 -12.61
CA GLN A 170 -9.35 32.67 -12.80
C GLN A 170 -9.42 31.36 -13.57
N THR A 171 -10.40 30.53 -13.22
CA THR A 171 -10.67 29.29 -13.97
C THR A 171 -11.64 29.60 -15.10
N LEU A 172 -11.16 29.47 -16.33
CA LEU A 172 -11.97 29.55 -17.54
C LEU A 172 -12.50 28.15 -17.89
N TYR A 173 -13.81 28.06 -18.15
CA TYR A 173 -14.44 26.85 -18.66
C TYR A 173 -14.86 27.07 -20.11
N TYR A 174 -14.54 26.14 -21.00
CA TYR A 174 -14.89 26.22 -22.42
C TYR A 174 -15.12 24.85 -23.04
N PHE A 175 -15.92 24.80 -24.09
CA PHE A 175 -16.14 23.60 -24.89
C PHE A 175 -15.22 23.62 -26.11
N SER A 176 -14.51 22.52 -26.38
CA SER A 176 -13.70 22.33 -27.59
C SER A 176 -14.06 21.03 -28.29
N LYS A 177 -13.83 20.97 -29.61
CA LYS A 177 -13.90 19.71 -30.35
C LYS A 177 -12.58 18.96 -30.15
N GLY A 178 -12.63 17.72 -29.67
CA GLY A 178 -11.43 16.92 -29.33
C GLY A 178 -10.67 17.40 -28.09
N SER A 179 -9.49 16.82 -27.86
CA SER A 179 -8.59 17.23 -26.78
C SER A 179 -8.04 18.63 -27.04
N SER A 180 -8.11 19.51 -26.04
CA SER A 180 -7.54 20.84 -26.13
C SER A 180 -6.07 20.80 -25.74
N GLU A 181 -5.18 21.43 -26.53
CA GLU A 181 -3.76 21.57 -26.19
C GLU A 181 -3.50 22.33 -24.87
N LYS A 182 -4.47 23.13 -24.40
CA LYS A 182 -4.27 24.06 -23.27
C LYS A 182 -5.22 23.84 -22.09
N GLY A 183 -6.18 22.92 -22.22
CA GLY A 183 -7.25 22.70 -21.25
C GLY A 183 -7.26 21.28 -20.74
N THR A 184 -7.64 21.12 -19.47
CA THR A 184 -7.87 19.79 -18.89
C THR A 184 -9.36 19.47 -18.97
N PRO A 185 -9.76 18.29 -19.49
CA PRO A 185 -11.15 17.86 -19.50
C PRO A 185 -11.74 17.83 -18.08
N CYS A 186 -13.01 18.22 -17.93
CA CYS A 186 -13.62 18.31 -16.60
C CYS A 186 -15.14 18.12 -16.59
N THR A 187 -15.66 17.79 -15.40
CA THR A 187 -17.10 17.73 -15.10
C THR A 187 -17.73 19.12 -15.05
N LYS A 188 -19.05 19.19 -15.29
CA LYS A 188 -19.84 20.41 -15.12
C LYS A 188 -19.85 20.93 -13.66
N PRO A 189 -19.45 22.17 -13.38
CA PRO A 189 -19.57 22.71 -12.03
C PRO A 189 -21.04 22.91 -11.62
N LYS A 190 -21.37 22.66 -10.34
CA LYS A 190 -22.76 22.64 -9.83
C LYS A 190 -23.54 23.94 -10.07
N GLN A 191 -22.85 25.08 -10.04
CA GLN A 191 -23.41 26.42 -10.18
C GLN A 191 -23.72 26.85 -11.63
N TYR A 192 -23.40 26.00 -12.63
CA TYR A 192 -23.66 26.27 -14.04
C TYR A 192 -24.68 25.28 -14.64
N GLU A 193 -25.43 25.78 -15.61
CA GLU A 193 -26.30 25.04 -16.53
C GLU A 193 -25.70 25.05 -17.94
N ILE A 194 -26.03 24.04 -18.75
CA ILE A 194 -25.60 23.96 -20.14
C ILE A 194 -26.64 24.68 -20.99
N SER A 195 -26.19 25.52 -21.92
CA SER A 195 -27.02 26.18 -22.91
C SER A 195 -26.33 26.12 -24.28
N TYR A 196 -27.05 26.43 -25.37
CA TYR A 196 -26.52 26.39 -26.73
C TYR A 196 -26.60 27.77 -27.38
N ASN A 197 -25.53 28.15 -28.10
CA ASN A 197 -25.54 29.38 -28.88
C ASN A 197 -26.45 29.19 -30.10
N LYS A 198 -27.53 29.97 -30.22
CA LYS A 198 -28.51 29.85 -31.30
C LYS A 198 -27.93 30.03 -32.71
N ARG A 199 -26.80 30.75 -32.85
CA ARG A 199 -26.17 31.01 -34.15
C ARG A 199 -25.19 29.92 -34.56
N THR A 200 -24.44 29.36 -33.60
CA THR A 200 -23.33 28.44 -33.88
C THR A 200 -23.57 27.01 -33.40
N ASN A 201 -24.67 26.77 -32.66
CA ASN A 201 -24.98 25.51 -31.96
C ASN A 201 -23.88 25.00 -31.02
N VAL A 202 -22.94 25.86 -30.63
CA VAL A 202 -21.87 25.51 -29.70
C VAL A 202 -22.42 25.51 -28.26
N PRO A 203 -22.18 24.46 -27.46
CA PRO A 203 -22.56 24.44 -26.05
C PRO A 203 -21.73 25.44 -25.25
N TYR A 204 -22.33 26.06 -24.23
CA TYR A 204 -21.65 26.93 -23.28
C TYR A 204 -22.24 26.80 -21.88
N LEU A 205 -21.41 27.10 -20.86
CA LEU A 205 -21.85 27.15 -19.48
C LEU A 205 -22.48 28.51 -19.18
N LYS A 206 -23.69 28.47 -18.64
CA LYS A 206 -24.42 29.64 -18.15
C LYS A 206 -24.57 29.54 -16.64
N LYS A 207 -24.33 30.63 -15.92
CA LYS A 207 -24.49 30.62 -14.46
C LYS A 207 -25.98 30.46 -14.14
N LYS A 208 -26.32 29.54 -13.24
CA LYS A 208 -27.70 29.43 -12.73
C LYS A 208 -28.06 30.76 -12.07
N LYS A 209 -29.22 31.33 -12.41
CA LYS A 209 -29.75 32.47 -11.66
C LYS A 209 -30.05 31.98 -10.25
N SER A 210 -29.39 32.53 -9.22
CA SER A 210 -29.88 32.33 -7.86
C SER A 210 -31.22 33.04 -7.78
N THR A 211 -32.30 32.30 -7.64
CA THR A 211 -33.57 32.84 -7.13
C THR A 211 -33.40 33.11 -5.64
N GLU A 212 -32.53 34.05 -5.30
CA GLU A 212 -32.65 34.81 -4.05
C GLU A 212 -33.37 36.10 -4.44
N LYS A 213 -34.70 36.07 -4.32
CA LYS A 213 -35.46 37.31 -4.16
C LYS A 213 -34.96 37.96 -2.87
N LYS A 214 -34.49 39.20 -3.00
CA LYS A 214 -34.32 40.15 -1.89
C LYS A 214 -35.56 40.21 -1.01
#